data_AF-A0A9E1XZ75-F1
#
_entry.id   AF-A0A9E1XZ75-F1
#
_cell.length_a   1.000
_cell.length_b   1.000
_cell.length_c   1.000
_cell.angle_alpha   90.00
_cell.angle_beta   90.00
_cell.angle_gamma   90.00
#
_symmetry.space_group_name_H-M   'P 1'
#
loop_
_entity.id
_entity.type
_entity.pdbx_description
1 polymer ?
#
loop_
_entity_poly.entity_id
_entity_poly.type
_entity_poly.pdbx_seq_one_letter_code
_entity_poly.pdbx_strand_id
1 'polypeptide(L)'
;MKLKIIAIFVLIIVAVVVFLRTQQYSPATEASIKEKVTKDLVDSAYAYQDAMEAYFNVEIGKREWALKMNLREAYIKCDATHDDIVEYVDGYGKELDRKLREWNLKIEKGLLERKDPTVSLEDFAERAEEYVVAHYEATTLPEYDEYVITHNTFKEIVISLMEAGRTTEEILQNLEDGNITNKRVLSRIEYWQKKAL
;
A
#
# COMPACT_ATOMS: atom_id res chain seq x y z
N MET A 1 -12.80 -15.66 -16.68
CA MET A 1 -12.95 -14.65 -17.76
C MET A 1 -12.52 -13.24 -17.36
N LYS A 2 -12.72 -12.79 -16.11
CA LYS A 2 -12.39 -11.42 -15.66
C LYS A 2 -10.87 -11.09 -15.65
N LEU A 3 -10.01 -12.03 -15.25
CA LEU A 3 -8.54 -11.84 -15.20
C LEU A 3 -7.86 -11.67 -16.58
N LYS A 4 -8.45 -12.23 -17.65
CA LYS A 4 -7.89 -12.10 -19.01
C LYS A 4 -8.13 -10.70 -19.61
N ILE A 5 -9.17 -10.00 -19.15
CA ILE A 5 -9.54 -8.67 -19.65
C ILE A 5 -8.61 -7.59 -19.07
N ILE A 6 -8.23 -7.72 -17.79
CA ILE A 6 -7.30 -6.78 -17.12
C ILE A 6 -5.90 -6.87 -17.74
N ALA A 7 -5.38 -8.09 -17.94
CA ALA A 7 -4.07 -8.29 -18.57
C ALA A 7 -4.02 -7.74 -20.01
N ILE A 8 -5.13 -7.83 -20.76
CA ILE A 8 -5.25 -7.25 -22.10
C ILE A 8 -5.29 -5.71 -22.02
N PHE A 9 -5.99 -5.13 -21.04
CA PHE A 9 -6.02 -3.68 -20.85
C PHE A 9 -4.64 -3.11 -20.51
N VAL A 10 -3.90 -3.75 -19.62
CA VAL A 10 -2.52 -3.36 -19.26
C VAL A 10 -1.58 -3.47 -20.46
N LEU A 11 -1.66 -4.55 -21.24
CA LEU A 11 -0.88 -4.72 -22.48
C LEU A 11 -1.21 -3.65 -23.53
N ILE A 12 -2.47 -3.24 -23.64
CA ILE A 12 -2.88 -2.14 -24.53
C ILE A 12 -2.31 -0.81 -24.02
N ILE A 13 -2.35 -0.53 -22.72
CA ILE A 13 -1.80 0.71 -22.15
C ILE A 13 -0.28 0.78 -22.38
N VAL A 14 0.47 -0.30 -22.10
CA VAL A 14 1.92 -0.35 -22.33
C VAL A 14 2.25 -0.23 -23.82
N ALA A 15 1.53 -0.93 -24.70
CA ALA A 15 1.72 -0.81 -26.15
C ALA A 15 1.40 0.60 -26.66
N VAL A 16 0.36 1.24 -26.12
CA VAL A 16 0.00 2.63 -26.43
C VAL A 16 1.08 3.58 -25.91
N VAL A 17 1.63 3.42 -24.71
CA VAL A 17 2.72 4.25 -24.17
C VAL A 17 4.02 4.11 -24.96
N VAL A 18 4.37 2.89 -25.40
CA VAL A 18 5.56 2.65 -26.24
C VAL A 18 5.36 3.20 -27.66
N PHE A 19 4.17 3.03 -28.24
CA PHE A 19 3.80 3.65 -29.52
C PHE A 19 3.75 5.18 -29.41
N LEU A 20 3.31 5.72 -28.26
CA LEU A 20 3.23 7.15 -27.94
C LEU A 20 4.59 7.85 -28.00
N ARG A 21 5.68 7.17 -27.62
CA ARG A 21 7.05 7.71 -27.71
C ARG A 21 7.59 7.82 -29.14
N THR A 22 6.95 7.18 -30.12
CA THR A 22 7.44 7.12 -31.52
C THR A 22 6.68 7.99 -32.52
N GLN A 23 5.55 8.56 -32.13
CA GLN A 23 4.74 9.45 -32.99
C GLN A 23 4.67 10.84 -32.33
N GLN A 24 4.97 11.91 -33.09
CA GLN A 24 4.64 13.26 -32.65
C GLN A 24 3.11 13.42 -32.66
N TYR A 25 2.47 13.25 -31.51
CA TYR A 25 1.05 13.50 -31.37
C TYR A 25 0.75 14.99 -31.51
N SER A 26 -0.44 15.31 -32.01
CA SER A 26 -0.93 16.68 -31.94
C SER A 26 -1.07 17.10 -30.46
N PRO A 27 -0.84 18.39 -30.11
CA PRO A 27 -1.00 18.88 -28.75
C PRO A 27 -2.38 18.57 -28.12
N ALA A 28 -3.43 18.48 -28.95
CA ALA A 28 -4.78 18.12 -28.51
C ALA A 28 -4.88 16.65 -28.07
N THR A 29 -4.19 15.75 -28.76
CA THR A 29 -4.18 14.31 -28.40
C THR A 29 -3.37 14.07 -27.14
N GLU A 30 -2.25 14.78 -26.97
CA GLU A 30 -1.43 14.71 -25.77
C GLU A 30 -2.19 15.23 -24.53
N ALA A 31 -2.93 16.34 -24.67
CA ALA A 31 -3.78 16.89 -23.61
C ALA A 31 -4.89 15.91 -23.19
N SER A 32 -5.58 15.29 -24.16
CA SER A 32 -6.66 14.32 -23.89
C SER A 32 -6.16 13.05 -23.18
N ILE A 33 -4.96 12.56 -23.55
CA ILE A 33 -4.34 11.41 -22.87
C ILE A 33 -3.96 11.79 -21.44
N LYS A 34 -3.35 12.97 -21.25
CA LYS A 34 -2.99 13.47 -19.91
C LYS A 34 -4.23 13.59 -19.02
N GLU A 35 -5.32 14.16 -19.54
CA GLU A 35 -6.59 14.30 -18.81
C GLU A 35 -7.17 12.94 -18.39
N LYS A 36 -7.20 11.97 -19.31
CA LYS A 36 -7.70 10.63 -19.02
C LYS A 36 -6.86 9.93 -17.95
N VAL A 37 -5.54 10.00 -18.06
CA VAL A 37 -4.62 9.37 -17.11
C VAL A 37 -4.74 10.00 -15.72
N THR A 38 -4.85 11.33 -15.63
CA THR A 38 -5.11 12.02 -14.36
C THR A 38 -6.46 11.58 -13.76
N LYS A 39 -7.50 11.45 -14.58
CA LYS A 39 -8.81 10.98 -14.12
C LYS A 39 -8.76 9.55 -13.57
N ASP A 40 -8.15 8.61 -14.30
CA ASP A 40 -8.06 7.21 -13.87
C ASP A 40 -7.26 7.08 -12.54
N LEU A 41 -6.23 7.91 -12.34
CA LEU A 41 -5.48 8.02 -11.08
C LEU A 41 -6.37 8.52 -9.93
N VAL A 42 -7.14 9.59 -10.13
CA VAL A 42 -7.99 10.19 -9.10
C VAL A 42 -9.17 9.27 -8.76
N ASP A 43 -9.84 8.71 -9.76
CA ASP A 43 -10.98 7.80 -9.57
C ASP A 43 -10.54 6.54 -8.79
N SER A 44 -9.36 5.99 -9.09
CA SER A 44 -8.82 4.85 -8.34
C SER A 44 -8.37 5.20 -6.92
N ALA A 45 -7.87 6.43 -6.69
CA ALA A 45 -7.55 6.91 -5.35
C ALA A 45 -8.80 7.05 -4.47
N TYR A 46 -9.90 7.58 -5.01
CA TYR A 46 -11.19 7.64 -4.31
C TYR A 46 -11.75 6.25 -4.02
N ALA A 47 -11.75 5.34 -5.01
CA ALA A 47 -12.20 3.97 -4.80
C ALA A 47 -11.40 3.26 -3.68
N TYR A 48 -10.08 3.46 -3.65
CA TYR A 48 -9.23 2.96 -2.58
C TYR A 48 -9.56 3.60 -1.22
N GLN A 49 -9.76 4.91 -1.17
CA GLN A 49 -10.14 5.61 0.04
C GLN A 49 -11.47 5.09 0.61
N ASP A 50 -12.50 4.99 -0.23
CA ASP A 50 -13.84 4.56 0.17
C ASP A 50 -13.82 3.11 0.69
N ALA A 51 -13.13 2.20 -0.01
CA ALA A 51 -13.00 0.82 0.42
C ALA A 51 -12.20 0.69 1.73
N MET A 52 -11.15 1.49 1.89
CA MET A 52 -10.40 1.57 3.15
C MET A 52 -11.26 2.08 4.30
N GLU A 53 -12.06 3.13 4.09
CA GLU A 53 -12.97 3.66 5.11
C GLU A 53 -14.07 2.66 5.47
N ALA A 54 -14.63 1.94 4.49
CA ALA A 54 -15.58 0.87 4.74
C ALA A 54 -14.97 -0.24 5.59
N TYR A 55 -13.78 -0.72 5.22
CA TYR A 55 -13.04 -1.73 5.98
C TYR A 55 -12.69 -1.25 7.40
N PHE A 56 -12.22 -0.02 7.57
CA PHE A 56 -11.89 0.52 8.89
C PHE A 56 -13.12 0.85 9.74
N ASN A 57 -14.33 0.80 9.18
CA ASN A 57 -15.56 1.04 9.93
C ASN A 57 -16.22 -0.22 10.48
N VAL A 58 -15.85 -1.41 9.99
CA VAL A 58 -16.29 -2.68 10.59
C VAL A 58 -15.49 -3.04 11.84
N GLU A 59 -16.10 -3.74 12.79
CA GLU A 59 -15.52 -4.00 14.11
C GLU A 59 -14.16 -4.71 14.06
N ILE A 60 -14.07 -5.80 13.29
CA ILE A 60 -12.81 -6.54 13.13
C ILE A 60 -11.76 -5.71 12.37
N GLY A 61 -12.17 -4.86 11.43
CA GLY A 61 -11.26 -3.95 10.73
C GLY A 61 -10.67 -2.89 11.66
N LYS A 62 -11.48 -2.32 12.57
CA LYS A 62 -11.00 -1.43 13.64
C LYS A 62 -9.98 -2.13 14.55
N ARG A 63 -10.28 -3.37 14.94
CA ARG A 63 -9.41 -4.17 15.81
C ARG A 63 -8.08 -4.51 15.12
N GLU A 64 -8.12 -5.03 13.89
CA GLU A 64 -6.91 -5.35 13.10
C GLU A 64 -6.03 -4.12 12.95
N TRP A 65 -6.64 -2.98 12.61
CA TRP A 65 -5.93 -1.72 12.44
C TRP A 65 -5.28 -1.22 13.74
N ALA A 66 -6.00 -1.26 14.86
CA ALA A 66 -5.46 -0.88 16.16
C ALA A 66 -4.28 -1.76 16.58
N LEU A 67 -4.39 -3.09 16.40
CA LEU A 67 -3.31 -4.04 16.67
C LEU A 67 -2.09 -3.77 15.77
N LYS A 68 -2.32 -3.45 14.49
CA LYS A 68 -1.25 -3.04 13.57
C LYS A 68 -0.52 -1.80 14.08
N MET A 69 -1.24 -0.78 14.54
CA MET A 69 -0.62 0.45 15.08
C MET A 69 0.14 0.17 16.38
N ASN A 70 -0.40 -0.64 17.27
CA ASN A 70 0.28 -1.07 18.49
C ASN A 70 1.59 -1.81 18.19
N LEU A 71 1.60 -2.65 17.16
CA LEU A 71 2.80 -3.35 16.70
C LEU A 71 3.82 -2.35 16.14
N ARG A 72 3.41 -1.39 15.31
CA ARG A 72 4.31 -0.31 14.83
C ARG A 72 4.95 0.46 15.97
N GLU A 73 4.17 0.84 16.99
CA GLU A 73 4.71 1.54 18.17
C GLU A 73 5.72 0.70 18.93
N ALA A 74 5.46 -0.60 19.07
CA ALA A 74 6.40 -1.52 19.72
C ALA A 74 7.72 -1.61 18.93
N TYR A 75 7.68 -1.63 17.60
CA TYR A 75 8.88 -1.56 16.74
C TYR A 75 9.67 -0.27 16.93
N ILE A 76 9.01 0.88 16.96
CA ILE A 76 9.66 2.19 17.19
C ILE A 76 10.39 2.19 18.54
N LYS A 77 9.77 1.58 19.57
CA LYS A 77 10.34 1.42 20.91
C LYS A 77 11.49 0.40 20.99
N CYS A 78 11.64 -0.45 19.97
CA CYS A 78 12.78 -1.36 19.78
C CYS A 78 13.82 -0.79 18.79
N ASP A 79 13.84 0.54 18.60
CA ASP A 79 14.75 1.27 17.69
C ASP A 79 14.74 0.79 16.23
N ALA A 80 13.65 0.16 15.80
CA ALA A 80 13.52 -0.27 14.42
C ALA A 80 13.45 0.95 13.50
N THR A 81 14.10 0.84 12.34
CA THR A 81 14.05 1.91 11.34
C THR A 81 12.65 2.04 10.76
N HIS A 82 12.36 3.19 10.14
CA HIS A 82 11.11 3.36 9.41
C HIS A 82 10.95 2.29 8.32
N ASP A 83 12.05 1.93 7.64
CA ASP A 83 12.05 0.91 6.60
C ASP A 83 11.78 -0.48 7.16
N ASP A 84 12.31 -0.80 8.35
CA ASP A 84 11.97 -2.04 9.07
C ASP A 84 10.48 -2.10 9.38
N ILE A 85 9.89 -1.02 9.93
CA ILE A 85 8.46 -0.98 10.26
C ILE A 85 7.61 -1.16 9.01
N VAL A 86 7.98 -0.47 7.92
CA VAL A 86 7.28 -0.55 6.64
C VAL A 86 7.39 -1.94 6.04
N GLU A 87 8.57 -2.56 6.09
CA GLU A 87 8.76 -3.92 5.64
C GLU A 87 7.93 -4.86 6.52
N TYR A 88 8.25 -4.96 7.81
CA TYR A 88 7.72 -6.00 8.68
C TYR A 88 6.24 -5.82 9.03
N VAL A 89 5.75 -4.60 9.22
CA VAL A 89 4.38 -4.34 9.72
C VAL A 89 3.42 -3.92 8.60
N ASP A 90 3.82 -3.02 7.70
CA ASP A 90 2.90 -2.50 6.67
C ASP A 90 2.83 -3.35 5.41
N GLY A 91 3.85 -4.17 5.14
CA GLY A 91 4.11 -4.75 3.84
C GLY A 91 3.36 -6.03 3.46
N TYR A 92 2.57 -6.67 4.34
CA TYR A 92 2.27 -8.10 4.15
C TYR A 92 0.83 -8.58 4.37
N GLY A 93 0.42 -9.47 3.46
CA GLY A 93 -0.73 -10.39 3.58
C GLY A 93 -0.43 -11.84 3.14
N LYS A 94 0.83 -12.21 2.83
CA LYS A 94 1.21 -13.60 2.44
C LYS A 94 2.38 -14.21 3.20
N GLU A 95 3.10 -13.43 4.00
CA GLU A 95 4.30 -13.89 4.72
C GLU A 95 4.24 -13.59 6.22
N LEU A 96 3.05 -13.26 6.73
CA LEU A 96 2.89 -12.78 8.10
C LEU A 96 3.40 -13.80 9.13
N ASP A 97 3.06 -15.09 8.96
CA ASP A 97 3.60 -16.18 9.80
C ASP A 97 5.12 -16.35 9.72
N ARG A 98 5.70 -16.15 8.53
CA ARG A 98 7.16 -16.21 8.34
C ARG A 98 7.82 -15.05 9.08
N LYS A 99 7.27 -13.84 8.95
CA LYS A 99 7.77 -12.65 9.62
C LYS A 99 7.61 -12.76 11.15
N LEU A 100 6.50 -13.28 11.65
CA LEU A 100 6.32 -13.59 13.08
C LEU A 100 7.43 -14.52 13.59
N ARG A 101 7.74 -15.59 12.86
CA ARG A 101 8.88 -16.47 13.20
C ARG A 101 10.23 -15.75 13.17
N GLU A 102 10.45 -14.88 12.19
CA GLU A 102 11.67 -14.05 12.12
C GLU A 102 11.78 -13.10 13.31
N TRP A 103 10.66 -12.54 13.78
CA TRP A 103 10.63 -11.65 14.94
C TRP A 103 10.95 -12.41 16.21
N ASN A 104 10.30 -13.55 16.44
CA ASN A 104 10.58 -14.41 17.58
C ASN A 104 12.05 -14.85 17.59
N LEU A 105 12.62 -15.17 16.42
CA LEU A 105 14.04 -15.50 16.30
C LEU A 105 14.97 -14.31 16.62
N LYS A 106 14.62 -13.09 16.19
CA LYS A 106 15.37 -11.87 16.53
C LYS A 106 15.30 -11.56 18.03
N ILE A 107 14.14 -11.77 18.65
CA ILE A 107 13.90 -11.66 20.09
C ILE A 107 14.78 -12.65 20.86
N GLU A 108 14.70 -13.93 20.50
CA GLU A 108 15.47 -15.01 21.15
C GLU A 108 16.98 -14.78 21.05
N LYS A 109 17.45 -14.24 19.92
CA LYS A 109 18.87 -13.95 19.69
C LYS A 109 19.33 -12.61 20.29
N GLY A 110 18.44 -11.85 20.92
CA GLY A 110 18.76 -10.51 21.46
C GLY A 110 19.15 -9.50 20.39
N LEU A 111 18.69 -9.69 19.14
CA LEU A 111 19.00 -8.84 17.99
C LEU A 111 18.05 -7.64 17.85
N LEU A 112 17.02 -7.57 18.70
CA LEU A 112 16.17 -6.39 18.90
C LEU A 112 16.64 -5.68 20.16
N GLU A 113 17.41 -4.61 19.99
CA GLU A 113 17.84 -3.77 21.11
C GLU A 113 16.66 -2.92 21.60
N ARG A 114 16.20 -3.19 22.83
CA ARG A 114 15.12 -2.40 23.44
C ARG A 114 15.63 -0.99 23.74
N LYS A 115 14.99 0.02 23.16
CA LYS A 115 15.24 1.43 23.47
C LYS A 115 14.40 1.90 24.65
N ASP A 116 13.19 1.37 24.76
CA ASP A 116 12.25 1.65 25.84
C ASP A 116 12.12 0.41 26.77
N PRO A 117 12.44 0.53 28.07
CA PRO A 117 12.31 -0.59 29.01
C PRO A 117 10.86 -1.00 29.27
N THR A 118 9.87 -0.19 28.86
CA THR A 118 8.44 -0.48 29.03
C THR A 118 7.89 -1.49 28.02
N VAL A 119 8.63 -1.80 26.96
CA VAL A 119 8.25 -2.87 26.02
C VAL A 119 9.00 -4.14 26.39
N SER A 120 8.27 -5.11 26.93
CA SER A 120 8.79 -6.46 27.10
C SER A 120 8.81 -7.16 25.73
N LEU A 121 9.78 -8.05 25.49
CA LEU A 121 9.80 -8.84 24.25
C LEU A 121 8.64 -9.85 24.20
N GLU A 122 8.10 -10.22 25.37
CA GLU A 122 6.92 -11.06 25.53
C GLU A 122 5.65 -10.31 25.09
N ASP A 123 5.42 -9.08 25.56
CA ASP A 123 4.34 -8.19 25.11
C ASP A 123 4.40 -7.96 23.59
N PHE A 124 5.61 -7.84 23.04
CA PHE A 124 5.79 -7.69 21.60
C PHE A 124 5.31 -8.94 20.85
N ALA A 125 5.71 -10.13 21.31
CA ALA A 125 5.32 -11.39 20.70
C ALA A 125 3.81 -11.61 20.78
N GLU A 126 3.21 -11.34 21.94
CA GLU A 126 1.75 -11.42 22.14
C GLU A 126 1.00 -10.48 21.18
N ARG A 127 1.40 -9.20 21.10
CA ARG A 127 0.78 -8.24 20.16
C ARG A 127 0.93 -8.65 18.69
N ALA A 128 2.05 -9.25 18.34
CA ALA A 128 2.29 -9.74 17.00
C ALA A 128 1.38 -10.95 16.67
N GLU A 129 1.21 -11.88 17.60
CA GLU A 129 0.28 -13.01 17.48
C GLU A 129 -1.17 -12.55 17.40
N GLU A 130 -1.59 -11.63 18.27
CA GLU A 130 -2.93 -11.03 18.22
C GLU A 130 -3.21 -10.35 16.88
N TYR A 131 -2.22 -9.62 16.34
CA TYR A 131 -2.34 -9.01 15.03
C TYR A 131 -2.55 -10.06 13.94
N VAL A 132 -1.77 -11.16 13.96
CA VAL A 132 -1.88 -12.24 12.97
C VAL A 132 -3.28 -12.86 12.99
N VAL A 133 -3.82 -13.16 14.16
CA VAL A 133 -5.17 -13.72 14.30
C VAL A 133 -6.22 -12.74 13.76
N ALA A 134 -6.18 -11.47 14.18
CA ALA A 134 -7.12 -10.45 13.72
C ALA A 134 -7.01 -10.20 12.20
N HIS A 135 -5.79 -10.28 11.64
CA HIS A 135 -5.58 -10.15 10.20
C HIS A 135 -6.22 -11.30 9.43
N TYR A 136 -6.07 -12.55 9.90
CA TYR A 136 -6.75 -13.68 9.28
C TYR A 136 -8.26 -13.57 9.36
N GLU A 137 -8.82 -13.17 10.51
CA GLU A 137 -10.25 -12.90 10.64
C GLU A 137 -10.70 -11.82 9.64
N ALA A 138 -9.96 -10.71 9.55
CA ALA A 138 -10.23 -9.63 8.61
C ALA A 138 -10.19 -10.10 7.16
N THR A 139 -9.27 -10.98 6.78
CA THR A 139 -9.15 -11.47 5.38
C THR A 139 -10.33 -12.30 4.90
N THR A 140 -11.25 -12.68 5.80
CA THR A 140 -12.49 -13.35 5.43
C THR A 140 -13.64 -12.38 5.10
N LEU A 141 -13.44 -11.08 5.31
CA LEU A 141 -14.46 -10.06 5.08
C LEU A 141 -14.52 -9.59 3.63
N PRO A 142 -15.73 -9.35 3.09
CA PRO A 142 -15.90 -8.69 1.80
C PRO A 142 -15.27 -7.29 1.72
N GLU A 143 -15.31 -6.51 2.81
CA GLU A 143 -14.74 -5.17 2.87
C GLU A 143 -13.20 -5.21 2.77
N TYR A 144 -12.58 -6.24 3.36
CA TYR A 144 -11.14 -6.45 3.24
C TYR A 144 -10.77 -6.83 1.80
N ASP A 145 -11.55 -7.71 1.16
CA ASP A 145 -11.34 -8.08 -0.23
C ASP A 145 -11.42 -6.85 -1.16
N GLU A 146 -12.45 -6.02 -1.00
CA GLU A 146 -12.60 -4.79 -1.78
C GLU A 146 -11.47 -3.79 -1.51
N TYR A 147 -11.07 -3.62 -0.25
CA TYR A 147 -9.90 -2.82 0.14
C TYR A 147 -8.63 -3.30 -0.57
N VAL A 148 -8.37 -4.61 -0.62
CA VAL A 148 -7.18 -5.17 -1.27
C VAL A 148 -7.24 -4.98 -2.79
N ILE A 149 -8.40 -5.17 -3.41
CA ILE A 149 -8.57 -5.00 -4.87
C ILE A 149 -8.32 -3.56 -5.28
N THR A 150 -8.97 -2.61 -4.61
CA THR A 150 -8.84 -1.18 -4.90
C THR A 150 -7.43 -0.67 -4.61
N HIS A 151 -6.81 -1.10 -3.50
CA HIS A 151 -5.40 -0.84 -3.19
C HIS A 151 -4.47 -1.29 -4.31
N ASN A 152 -4.63 -2.53 -4.80
CA ASN A 152 -3.75 -3.06 -5.84
C ASN A 152 -3.97 -2.37 -7.19
N THR A 153 -5.22 -2.03 -7.51
CA THR A 153 -5.54 -1.27 -8.73
C THR A 153 -4.90 0.11 -8.71
N PHE A 154 -5.04 0.83 -7.60
CA PHE A 154 -4.42 2.14 -7.43
C PHE A 154 -2.88 2.04 -7.48
N LYS A 155 -2.31 1.04 -6.81
CA LYS A 155 -0.87 0.74 -6.86
C LYS A 155 -0.36 0.52 -8.28
N GLU A 156 -1.05 -0.30 -9.08
CA GLU A 156 -0.66 -0.61 -10.45
C GLU A 156 -0.65 0.64 -11.33
N ILE A 157 -1.65 1.53 -11.18
CA ILE A 157 -1.70 2.80 -11.89
C ILE A 157 -0.51 3.68 -11.51
N VAL A 158 -0.25 3.84 -10.21
CA VAL A 158 0.86 4.67 -9.72
C VAL A 158 2.21 4.16 -10.21
N ILE A 159 2.46 2.85 -10.13
CA ILE A 159 3.71 2.24 -10.64
C ILE A 159 3.83 2.44 -12.14
N SER A 160 2.75 2.25 -12.90
CA SER A 160 2.75 2.47 -14.36
C SER A 160 3.10 3.92 -14.72
N LEU A 161 2.66 4.90 -13.93
CA LEU A 161 3.02 6.31 -14.11
C LEU A 161 4.51 6.55 -13.86
N MET A 162 5.06 5.97 -12.78
CA MET A 162 6.48 6.06 -12.46
C MET A 162 7.34 5.43 -13.56
N GLU A 163 6.98 4.25 -14.06
CA GLU A 163 7.66 3.58 -15.19
C GLU A 163 7.58 4.39 -16.49
N ALA A 164 6.49 5.14 -16.69
CA ALA A 164 6.35 6.07 -17.81
C ALA A 164 7.23 7.32 -17.69
N GLY A 165 7.83 7.56 -16.51
CA GLY A 165 8.74 8.67 -16.22
C GLY A 165 8.11 9.82 -15.43
N ARG A 166 6.91 9.64 -14.85
CA ARG A 166 6.33 10.63 -13.93
C ARG A 166 7.07 10.61 -12.60
N THR A 167 7.32 11.80 -12.08
CA THR A 167 7.86 11.99 -10.73
C THR A 167 6.79 11.80 -9.67
N THR A 168 7.20 11.50 -8.44
CA THR A 168 6.31 11.40 -7.27
C THR A 168 5.58 12.72 -7.05
N GLU A 169 6.25 13.85 -7.21
CA GLU A 169 5.70 15.19 -7.09
C GLU A 169 4.58 15.44 -8.10
N GLU A 170 4.75 15.04 -9.37
CA GLU A 170 3.69 15.15 -10.37
C GLU A 170 2.48 14.28 -10.07
N ILE A 171 2.70 13.07 -9.55
CA ILE A 171 1.60 12.15 -9.19
C ILE A 171 0.84 12.71 -7.98
N LEU A 172 1.55 13.19 -6.95
CA LEU A 172 0.95 13.84 -5.79
C LEU A 172 0.17 15.09 -6.17
N GLN A 173 0.72 15.95 -7.04
CA GLN A 173 0.01 17.14 -7.51
C GLN A 173 -1.29 16.78 -8.24
N ASN A 174 -1.30 15.75 -9.09
CA ASN A 174 -2.52 15.30 -9.75
C ASN A 174 -3.60 14.82 -8.76
N LEU A 175 -3.19 14.16 -7.67
CA LEU A 175 -4.09 13.72 -6.61
C LEU A 175 -4.64 14.92 -5.82
N GLU A 176 -3.80 15.90 -5.51
CA GLU A 176 -4.19 17.14 -4.83
C GLU A 176 -5.15 17.98 -5.69
N ASP A 177 -4.85 18.14 -6.98
CA ASP A 177 -5.73 18.80 -7.96
C ASP A 177 -7.08 18.08 -8.08
N GLY A 178 -7.06 16.76 -7.90
CA GLY A 178 -8.24 15.89 -7.80
C GLY A 178 -8.97 15.93 -6.47
N ASN A 179 -8.58 16.80 -5.52
CA ASN A 179 -9.11 16.91 -4.15
C ASN A 179 -8.92 15.66 -3.27
N ILE A 180 -7.91 14.83 -3.54
CA ILE A 180 -7.51 13.74 -2.64
C ILE A 180 -6.70 14.34 -1.49
N THR A 181 -7.26 14.33 -0.29
CA THR A 181 -6.63 14.89 0.92
C THR A 181 -6.28 13.83 1.96
N ASN A 182 -6.66 12.57 1.71
CA ASN A 182 -6.41 11.48 2.64
C ASN A 182 -4.89 11.21 2.72
N LYS A 183 -4.29 11.59 3.85
CA LYS A 183 -2.84 11.46 4.10
C LYS A 183 -2.32 10.03 3.89
N ARG A 184 -3.13 9.01 4.20
CA ARG A 184 -2.74 7.61 4.02
C ARG A 184 -2.67 7.24 2.55
N VAL A 185 -3.63 7.68 1.74
CA VAL A 185 -3.61 7.50 0.28
C VAL A 185 -2.37 8.18 -0.32
N LEU A 186 -2.13 9.44 0.03
CA LEU A 186 -0.99 10.22 -0.47
C LEU A 186 0.35 9.59 -0.08
N SER A 187 0.51 9.14 1.16
CA SER A 187 1.75 8.50 1.64
C SER A 187 2.12 7.22 0.89
N ARG A 188 1.18 6.57 0.19
CA ARG A 188 1.47 5.35 -0.58
C ARG A 188 2.36 5.62 -1.79
N ILE A 189 2.31 6.83 -2.34
CA ILE A 189 3.07 7.18 -3.54
C ILE A 189 4.58 7.14 -3.23
N GLU A 190 5.01 7.79 -2.16
CA GLU A 190 6.39 7.74 -1.67
C GLU A 190 6.82 6.31 -1.30
N TYR A 191 5.93 5.55 -0.65
CA TYR A 191 6.23 4.16 -0.29
C TYR A 191 6.49 3.28 -1.52
N TRP A 192 5.64 3.37 -2.55
CA TRP A 192 5.81 2.56 -3.75
C TRP A 192 7.00 2.99 -4.59
N GLN A 193 7.33 4.28 -4.63
CA GLN A 193 8.57 4.76 -5.26
C GLN A 193 9.81 4.06 -4.66
N LYS A 194 9.90 3.99 -3.32
CA LYS A 194 11.04 3.35 -2.64
C LYS A 194 11.12 1.83 -2.88
N LYS A 195 10.01 1.18 -3.22
CA LYS A 195 9.93 -0.28 -3.41
C LYS A 195 10.01 -0.73 -4.87
N ALA A 196 9.63 0.15 -5.80
CA ALA A 196 9.68 -0.12 -7.24
C ALA A 196 11.08 0.14 -7.84
N LEU A 197 11.91 0.94 -7.15
CA LEU A 197 13.33 1.16 -7.42
C LEU A 197 14.21 0.23 -6.57
#